data_AF-A0A1A9RI80-F1
#
_entry.id   AF-A0A1A9RI80-F1
#
_cell.length_a   1.000
_cell.length_b   1.000
_cell.length_c   1.000
_cell.angle_alpha   90.00
_cell.angle_beta   90.00
_cell.angle_gamma   90.00
#
_symmetry.space_group_name_H-M   'P 1'
#
loop_
_entity.id
_entity.type
_entity.pdbx_description
1 polymer ?
#
loop_
_entity_poly.entity_id
_entity_poly.type
_entity_poly.pdbx_seq_one_letter_code
_entity_poly.pdbx_strand_id
1 'polypeptide(L)'
;MKLPARPALLGSLSLLLAACTSTFDVSMQAVRNADYGPYPKNYQQLIRQRLDGTLLDARSAQIRFTTPPRKVYQLSRAPYKLNGRAYYAVCVEVNAKNAYGGYTGWQTKRYSIYYGGLEELHFDSVGLDMCDSTDEIYITSGIYNKFKVNIVP
;
A
#
# COMPACT_ATOMS: atom_id res chain seq x y z
N MET A 1 -66.88 40.65 16.07
CA MET A 1 -65.95 39.81 16.85
C MET A 1 -64.80 39.40 15.94
N LYS A 2 -63.56 39.83 16.23
CA LYS A 2 -62.35 39.51 15.46
C LYS A 2 -61.58 38.40 16.17
N LEU A 3 -61.30 37.29 15.49
CA LEU A 3 -60.38 36.24 15.96
C LEU A 3 -58.95 36.58 15.49
N PRO A 4 -57.92 36.51 16.34
CA PRO A 4 -56.55 36.64 15.89
C PRO A 4 -56.05 35.29 15.34
N ALA A 5 -55.60 35.29 14.09
CA ALA A 5 -54.85 34.19 13.50
C ALA A 5 -53.46 34.13 14.15
N ARG A 6 -53.10 32.97 14.72
CA ARG A 6 -51.71 32.64 15.08
C ARG A 6 -51.18 31.62 14.07
N PRO A 7 -50.26 31.97 13.16
CA PRO A 7 -49.55 30.96 12.39
C PRO A 7 -48.53 30.29 13.31
N ALA A 8 -48.80 29.04 13.69
CA ALA A 8 -47.83 28.19 14.37
C ALA A 8 -46.81 27.69 13.34
N LEU A 9 -45.54 27.92 13.67
CA LEU A 9 -44.33 27.58 12.94
C LEU A 9 -44.38 26.25 12.17
N LEU A 10 -44.22 26.31 10.85
CA LEU A 10 -43.64 25.23 10.03
C LEU A 10 -42.20 25.63 9.71
N GLY A 11 -41.36 25.62 10.76
CA GLY A 11 -39.95 25.97 10.67
C GLY A 11 -39.09 24.73 10.77
N SER A 12 -38.41 24.41 9.66
CA SER A 12 -37.09 23.77 9.64
C SER A 12 -36.93 22.40 10.32
N LEU A 13 -37.24 21.33 9.58
CA LEU A 13 -36.68 20.00 9.82
C LEU A 13 -35.41 19.81 8.97
N SER A 14 -34.41 20.67 9.17
CA SER A 14 -33.09 20.59 8.54
C SER A 14 -32.03 20.46 9.62
N LEU A 15 -32.01 19.36 10.36
CA LEU A 15 -30.96 19.11 11.33
C LEU A 15 -30.41 17.68 11.22
N LEU A 16 -29.12 17.64 10.88
CA LEU A 16 -28.13 16.63 11.26
C LEU A 16 -28.01 15.38 10.37
N LEU A 17 -27.60 15.57 9.12
CA LEU A 17 -26.61 14.65 8.54
C LEU A 17 -25.23 14.96 9.15
N ALA A 18 -25.03 14.59 10.41
CA ALA A 18 -23.67 14.46 10.93
C ALA A 18 -23.04 13.26 10.21
N ALA A 19 -22.35 13.52 9.09
CA ALA A 19 -21.53 12.52 8.44
C ALA A 19 -20.42 12.14 9.43
N CYS A 20 -20.58 10.99 10.09
CA CYS A 20 -19.54 10.43 10.95
C CYS A 20 -18.29 10.18 10.09
N THR A 21 -17.32 11.09 10.15
CA THR A 21 -16.01 10.85 9.56
C THR A 21 -15.30 9.84 10.44
N SER A 22 -15.29 8.57 10.04
CA SER A 22 -14.52 7.53 10.72
C SER A 22 -13.02 7.80 10.54
N THR A 23 -12.37 8.32 11.57
CA THR A 23 -10.91 8.33 11.71
C THR A 23 -10.47 7.04 12.38
N PHE A 24 -9.36 6.46 11.92
CA PHE A 24 -8.79 5.26 12.51
C PHE A 24 -7.45 5.58 13.15
N ASP A 25 -7.23 5.09 14.36
CA ASP A 25 -5.95 5.23 15.05
C ASP A 25 -5.14 3.95 14.90
N VAL A 26 -3.85 4.09 14.57
CA VAL A 26 -2.89 2.99 14.45
C VAL A 26 -1.75 3.26 15.41
N SER A 27 -1.57 2.38 16.39
CA SER A 27 -0.44 2.46 17.32
C SER A 27 0.86 2.01 16.66
N MET A 28 1.92 2.78 16.84
CA MET A 28 3.26 2.42 16.40
C MET A 28 3.79 1.16 17.10
N GLN A 29 3.38 0.90 18.35
CA GLN A 29 3.68 -0.35 19.02
C GLN A 29 3.08 -1.56 18.27
N ALA A 30 1.82 -1.44 17.81
CA ALA A 30 1.18 -2.48 17.01
C ALA A 30 1.88 -2.70 15.66
N VAL A 31 2.31 -1.61 15.00
CA VAL A 31 3.07 -1.67 13.75
C VAL A 31 4.42 -2.37 13.94
N ARG A 32 5.18 -2.00 14.98
CA ARG A 32 6.50 -2.61 15.26
C ARG A 32 6.42 -4.08 15.62
N ASN A 33 5.37 -4.48 16.33
CA ASN A 33 5.14 -5.85 16.79
C ASN A 33 4.38 -6.72 15.77
N ALA A 34 3.99 -6.18 14.62
CA ALA A 34 3.32 -6.95 13.60
C ALA A 34 4.21 -8.10 13.09
N ASP A 35 3.59 -9.20 12.65
CA ASP A 35 4.33 -10.31 12.05
C ASP A 35 4.70 -9.98 10.60
N TYR A 36 5.97 -9.65 10.37
CA TYR A 36 6.53 -9.45 9.03
C TYR A 36 7.00 -10.75 8.35
N GLY A 37 6.96 -11.87 9.08
CA GLY A 37 7.65 -13.10 8.74
C GLY A 37 9.18 -13.02 8.93
N PRO A 38 9.90 -14.09 8.59
CA PRO A 38 11.36 -14.10 8.66
C PRO A 38 11.96 -13.17 7.59
N TYR A 39 13.10 -12.55 7.92
CA TYR A 39 13.85 -11.73 6.97
C TYR A 39 14.24 -12.58 5.73
N PRO A 40 13.86 -12.17 4.50
CA PRO A 40 14.01 -13.03 3.32
C PRO A 40 15.44 -12.97 2.78
N LYS A 41 16.36 -13.74 3.36
CA LYS A 41 17.76 -13.79 2.95
C LYS A 41 17.96 -14.20 1.48
N ASN A 42 17.03 -14.98 0.93
CA ASN A 42 17.04 -15.48 -0.46
C ASN A 42 16.21 -14.62 -1.43
N TYR A 43 15.86 -13.37 -1.07
CA TYR A 43 14.99 -12.50 -1.88
C TYR A 43 15.44 -12.36 -3.34
N GLN A 44 16.74 -12.26 -3.60
CA GLN A 44 17.25 -12.13 -4.96
C GLN A 44 16.95 -13.36 -5.82
N GLN A 45 16.99 -14.56 -5.24
CA GLN A 45 16.65 -15.80 -5.93
C GLN A 45 15.15 -15.86 -6.21
N LEU A 46 14.32 -15.54 -5.22
CA LEU A 46 12.86 -15.53 -5.38
C LEU A 46 12.43 -14.57 -6.50
N ILE A 47 13.02 -13.38 -6.55
CA ILE A 47 12.70 -12.37 -7.57
C ILE A 47 13.18 -12.83 -8.95
N ARG A 48 14.39 -13.40 -9.08
CA ARG A 48 14.85 -13.98 -10.35
C ARG A 48 13.91 -15.07 -10.85
N GLN A 49 13.52 -16.01 -9.98
CA GLN A 49 12.55 -17.07 -10.32
C GLN A 49 11.20 -16.50 -10.78
N ARG A 50 10.72 -15.43 -10.14
CA ARG A 50 9.50 -14.73 -10.58
C ARG A 50 9.67 -14.10 -11.96
N LEU A 51 10.81 -13.47 -12.22
CA LEU A 51 11.11 -12.86 -13.51
C LEU A 51 11.26 -13.91 -14.62
N ASP A 52 11.84 -15.07 -14.32
CA ASP A 52 11.92 -16.22 -15.25
C ASP A 52 10.55 -16.67 -15.75
N GLY A 53 9.52 -16.59 -14.90
CA GLY A 53 8.15 -16.94 -15.27
C GLY A 53 7.32 -15.81 -15.87
N THR A 54 7.82 -14.58 -15.92
CA THR A 54 7.03 -13.39 -16.34
C THR A 54 7.62 -12.62 -17.52
N LEU A 55 8.93 -12.69 -17.73
CA LEU A 55 9.60 -12.02 -18.85
C LEU A 55 9.65 -12.92 -20.09
N LEU A 56 9.54 -12.31 -21.27
CA LEU A 56 9.61 -13.02 -22.55
C LEU A 56 11.00 -13.64 -22.81
N ASP A 57 12.06 -12.89 -22.52
CA ASP A 57 13.46 -13.35 -22.59
C ASP A 57 14.16 -13.06 -21.25
N ALA A 58 13.81 -13.86 -20.24
CA ALA A 58 14.32 -13.69 -18.87
C ALA A 58 15.84 -13.84 -18.77
N ARG A 59 16.45 -14.72 -19.59
CA ARG A 59 17.91 -14.95 -19.58
C ARG A 59 18.71 -13.74 -20.03
N SER A 60 18.13 -12.88 -20.87
CA SER A 60 18.75 -11.63 -21.29
C SER A 60 18.48 -10.44 -20.35
N ALA A 61 17.60 -10.62 -19.37
CA ALA A 61 17.14 -9.54 -18.51
C ALA A 61 18.30 -9.03 -17.64
N GLN A 62 18.46 -7.71 -17.63
CA GLN A 62 19.40 -7.04 -16.75
C GLN A 62 18.67 -6.65 -15.48
N ILE A 63 19.21 -7.03 -14.32
CA ILE A 63 18.55 -6.89 -13.02
C ILE A 63 19.49 -6.17 -12.06
N ARG A 64 19.01 -5.09 -11.43
CA ARG A 64 19.72 -4.39 -10.36
C ARG A 64 18.86 -4.39 -9.09
N PHE A 65 19.40 -4.99 -8.03
CA PHE A 65 18.79 -4.91 -6.71
C PHE A 65 19.22 -3.60 -6.06
N THR A 66 18.33 -2.62 -6.03
CA THR A 66 18.64 -1.27 -5.55
C THR A 66 18.50 -1.14 -4.04
N THR A 67 17.63 -1.96 -3.42
CA THR A 67 17.43 -1.96 -1.97
C THR A 67 17.40 -3.37 -1.38
N PRO A 68 17.87 -3.55 -0.13
CA PRO A 68 17.60 -4.78 0.62
C PRO A 68 16.11 -4.85 1.01
N PRO A 69 15.59 -6.04 1.36
CA PRO A 69 14.26 -6.20 1.92
C PRO A 69 14.02 -5.26 3.11
N ARG A 70 12.94 -4.49 3.06
CA ARG A 70 12.55 -3.53 4.11
C ARG A 70 11.13 -3.76 4.61
N LYS A 71 10.86 -3.40 5.86
CA LYS A 71 9.54 -3.56 6.47
C LYS A 71 8.53 -2.59 5.88
N VAL A 72 7.39 -3.11 5.43
CA VAL A 72 6.23 -2.34 4.99
C VAL A 72 5.01 -2.74 5.79
N TYR A 73 4.29 -1.74 6.30
CA TYR A 73 3.00 -1.93 6.95
C TYR A 73 1.92 -1.26 6.11
N GLN A 74 1.16 -2.06 5.38
CA GLN A 74 0.14 -1.58 4.47
C GLN A 74 -1.23 -1.59 5.14
N LEU A 75 -1.83 -0.41 5.23
CA LEU A 75 -3.17 -0.18 5.74
C LEU A 75 -4.20 -0.34 4.64
N SER A 76 -5.31 -0.99 4.96
CA SER A 76 -6.46 -1.13 4.08
C SER A 76 -7.74 -0.98 4.88
N ARG A 77 -8.73 -0.30 4.29
CA ARG A 77 -10.03 -0.10 4.93
C ARG A 77 -11.00 -1.19 4.50
N ALA A 78 -11.62 -1.83 5.48
CA ALA A 78 -12.88 -2.54 5.31
C ALA A 78 -14.02 -1.67 5.89
N PRO A 79 -15.31 -1.93 5.55
CA PRO A 79 -16.43 -1.06 5.89
C PRO A 79 -16.49 -0.58 7.35
N TYR A 80 -16.06 -1.41 8.30
CA TYR A 80 -16.11 -1.12 9.74
C TYR A 80 -14.78 -1.34 10.48
N LYS A 81 -13.69 -1.63 9.76
CA LYS A 81 -12.39 -1.91 10.39
C LYS A 81 -11.23 -1.48 9.52
N LEU A 82 -10.15 -1.09 10.16
CA LEU A 82 -8.86 -0.92 9.52
C LEU A 82 -8.10 -2.24 9.64
N ASN A 83 -7.61 -2.77 8.52
CA ASN A 83 -6.72 -3.92 8.51
C ASN A 83 -5.30 -3.45 8.18
N GLY A 84 -4.31 -4.08 8.82
CA GLY A 84 -2.90 -3.92 8.48
C GLY A 84 -2.33 -5.22 7.92
N ARG A 85 -1.53 -5.11 6.87
CA ARG A 85 -0.72 -6.21 6.32
C ARG A 85 0.75 -5.84 6.48
N ALA A 86 1.51 -6.67 7.18
CA ALA A 86 2.94 -6.49 7.39
C ALA A 86 3.72 -7.46 6.50
N TYR A 87 4.75 -6.97 5.81
CA TYR A 87 5.60 -7.77 4.91
C TYR A 87 6.94 -7.09 4.65
N TYR A 88 7.88 -7.83 4.08
CA TYR A 88 9.09 -7.23 3.51
C TYR A 88 8.85 -6.82 2.06
N ALA A 89 9.38 -5.68 1.64
CA ALA A 89 9.35 -5.25 0.26
C ALA A 89 10.76 -5.00 -0.29
N VAL A 90 10.94 -5.24 -1.59
CA VAL A 90 12.21 -5.04 -2.31
C VAL A 90 11.94 -4.25 -3.58
N CYS A 91 12.78 -3.24 -3.87
CA CYS A 91 12.81 -2.57 -5.16
C CYS A 91 13.91 -3.16 -6.05
N VAL A 92 13.57 -3.37 -7.32
CA VAL A 92 14.48 -3.95 -8.31
C VAL A 92 14.29 -3.20 -9.63
N GLU A 93 15.37 -2.75 -10.24
CA GLU A 93 15.33 -2.27 -11.61
C GLU A 93 15.52 -3.44 -12.57
N VAL A 94 14.62 -3.54 -13.55
CA VAL A 94 14.64 -4.58 -14.57
C VAL A 94 14.64 -3.91 -15.94
N ASN A 95 15.60 -4.29 -16.77
CA ASN A 95 15.61 -3.96 -18.18
C ASN A 95 15.56 -5.27 -18.99
N ALA A 96 14.46 -5.50 -19.67
CA ALA A 96 14.19 -6.73 -20.40
C ALA A 96 13.90 -6.44 -21.87
N LYS A 97 14.01 -7.47 -22.72
CA LYS A 97 13.68 -7.33 -24.13
C LYS A 97 12.18 -7.45 -24.38
N ASN A 98 11.69 -6.71 -25.36
CA ASN A 98 10.35 -6.89 -25.94
C ASN A 98 10.34 -8.04 -26.97
N ALA A 99 9.18 -8.30 -27.57
CA ALA A 99 9.00 -9.35 -28.57
C ALA A 99 9.82 -9.18 -29.87
N TYR A 100 10.36 -7.98 -30.11
CA TYR A 100 11.22 -7.69 -31.26
C TYR A 100 12.72 -7.78 -30.91
N GLY A 101 13.07 -8.21 -29.70
CA GLY A 101 14.45 -8.40 -29.25
C GLY A 101 15.16 -7.15 -28.74
N GLY A 102 14.49 -5.98 -28.76
CA GLY A 102 15.03 -4.73 -28.23
C GLY A 102 14.72 -4.55 -26.74
N TYR A 103 15.65 -3.95 -25.99
CA TYR A 103 15.45 -3.60 -24.58
C TYR A 103 14.38 -2.51 -24.42
N THR A 104 13.51 -2.65 -23.43
CA THR A 104 12.41 -1.70 -23.15
C THR A 104 12.84 -0.50 -22.30
N GLY A 105 14.07 -0.50 -21.80
CA GLY A 105 14.56 0.46 -20.81
C GLY A 105 14.37 -0.04 -19.38
N TRP A 106 15.04 0.62 -18.45
CA TRP A 106 14.97 0.29 -17.02
C TRP A 106 13.60 0.62 -16.46
N GLN A 107 13.00 -0.35 -15.76
CA GLN A 107 11.72 -0.23 -15.08
C GLN A 107 11.87 -0.68 -13.63
N THR A 108 11.39 0.14 -12.69
CA THR A 108 11.40 -0.21 -11.28
C THR A 108 10.22 -1.11 -10.95
N LYS A 109 10.51 -2.33 -10.54
CA LYS A 109 9.55 -3.28 -9.99
C LYS A 109 9.67 -3.35 -8.48
N ARG A 110 8.57 -3.67 -7.82
CA ARG A 110 8.50 -3.86 -6.37
C ARG A 110 7.90 -5.22 -6.08
N TYR A 111 8.46 -5.90 -5.11
CA TYR A 111 8.00 -7.22 -4.70
C TYR A 111 7.76 -7.24 -3.20
N SER A 112 6.59 -7.70 -2.77
CA SER A 112 6.33 -8.06 -1.38
C SER A 112 6.75 -9.51 -1.15
N ILE A 113 7.27 -9.77 0.04
CA ILE A 113 7.71 -11.08 0.49
C ILE A 113 7.16 -11.31 1.91
N TYR A 114 6.45 -12.42 2.08
CA TYR A 114 5.89 -12.84 3.36
C TYR A 114 5.95 -14.37 3.46
N TYR A 115 6.65 -14.89 4.48
CA TYR A 115 6.88 -16.34 4.68
C TYR A 115 7.35 -17.07 3.40
N GLY A 116 8.24 -16.45 2.63
CA GLY A 116 8.78 -17.00 1.38
C GLY A 116 7.85 -16.88 0.17
N GLY A 117 6.58 -16.53 0.36
CA GLY A 117 5.69 -16.12 -0.72
C GLY A 117 6.12 -14.77 -1.29
N LEU A 118 6.02 -14.61 -2.61
CA LEU A 118 6.41 -13.39 -3.32
C LEU A 118 5.27 -12.91 -4.22
N GLU A 119 4.96 -11.62 -4.17
CA GLU A 119 3.93 -10.96 -4.97
C GLU A 119 4.49 -9.66 -5.58
N GLU A 120 4.19 -9.38 -6.85
CA GLU A 120 4.57 -8.11 -7.49
C GLU A 120 3.62 -7.02 -7.01
N LEU A 121 4.15 -5.96 -6.40
CA LEU A 121 3.38 -4.85 -5.88
C LEU A 121 3.05 -3.87 -7.01
N HIS A 122 1.76 -3.60 -7.17
CA HIS A 122 1.27 -2.56 -8.05
C HIS A 122 1.50 -1.16 -7.46
N PHE A 123 1.60 -0.16 -8.35
CA PHE A 123 1.87 1.23 -7.96
C PHE A 123 0.76 1.85 -7.10
N ASP A 124 -0.46 1.39 -7.26
CA ASP A 124 -1.60 1.79 -6.44
C ASP A 124 -1.47 1.39 -4.96
N SER A 125 -0.79 0.28 -4.71
CA SER A 125 -0.71 -0.40 -3.42
C SER A 125 0.38 0.20 -2.56
N VAL A 126 1.54 0.45 -3.17
CA VAL A 126 2.73 1.01 -2.54
C VAL A 126 3.37 1.94 -3.55
N GLY A 127 3.82 3.13 -3.15
CA GLY A 127 4.46 4.11 -4.04
C GLY A 127 5.94 3.80 -4.29
N LEU A 128 6.60 4.57 -5.18
CA LEU A 128 8.04 4.43 -5.45
C LEU A 128 8.88 5.08 -4.36
N ASP A 129 8.31 6.01 -3.60
CA ASP A 129 8.86 6.59 -2.38
C ASP A 129 9.21 5.53 -1.32
N MET A 130 8.57 4.36 -1.36
CA MET A 130 8.99 3.18 -0.58
C MET A 130 10.44 2.77 -0.87
N CYS A 131 10.94 2.95 -2.09
CA CYS A 131 12.32 2.58 -2.44
C CYS A 131 13.34 3.51 -1.78
N ASP A 132 13.00 4.78 -1.58
CA ASP A 132 13.92 5.80 -1.10
C ASP A 132 13.69 6.18 0.37
N SER A 133 12.61 5.69 0.98
CA SER A 133 12.26 5.96 2.38
C SER A 133 13.34 5.44 3.35
N THR A 134 13.73 6.31 4.27
CA THR A 134 14.68 6.06 5.36
C THR A 134 14.01 5.58 6.65
N ASP A 135 12.68 5.42 6.64
CA ASP A 135 11.92 4.98 7.79
C ASP A 135 12.24 3.51 8.15
N GLU A 136 12.28 3.21 9.44
CA GLU A 136 12.44 1.83 9.95
C GLU A 136 11.35 0.89 9.38
N ILE A 137 10.12 1.41 9.33
CA ILE A 137 8.94 0.74 8.79
C ILE A 137 8.22 1.74 7.92
N TYR A 138 8.03 1.40 6.64
CA TYR A 138 7.25 2.23 5.74
C TYR A 138 5.77 1.91 5.87
N ILE A 139 5.02 2.90 6.34
CA ILE A 139 3.59 2.79 6.57
C ILE A 139 2.88 3.45 5.39
N THR A 140 1.97 2.74 4.75
CA THR A 140 1.23 3.27 3.61
C THR A 140 -0.20 2.77 3.64
N SER A 141 -1.15 3.60 3.21
CA SER A 141 -2.49 3.13 2.88
C SER A 141 -2.65 2.79 1.39
N GLY A 142 -1.63 2.98 0.56
CA GLY A 142 -1.80 3.00 -0.89
C GLY A 142 -2.43 4.29 -1.40
N ILE A 143 -2.28 4.57 -2.69
CA ILE A 143 -2.51 5.90 -3.29
C ILE A 143 -4.01 6.23 -3.45
N TYR A 144 -4.87 5.21 -3.60
CA TYR A 144 -6.32 5.41 -3.79
C TYR A 144 -7.15 5.31 -2.50
N ASN A 145 -6.52 4.95 -1.39
CA ASN A 145 -7.22 4.82 -0.12
C ASN A 145 -7.35 6.19 0.57
N LYS A 146 -8.45 6.88 0.27
CA LYS A 146 -8.80 8.18 0.86
C LYS A 146 -9.45 8.04 2.25
N PHE A 147 -8.76 7.43 3.20
CA PHE A 147 -9.20 7.43 4.60
C PHE A 147 -8.16 8.07 5.52
N LYS A 148 -8.62 8.75 6.56
CA LYS A 148 -7.76 9.42 7.53
C LYS A 148 -7.27 8.39 8.55
N VAL A 149 -5.96 8.34 8.74
CA VAL A 149 -5.29 7.52 9.75
C VAL A 149 -4.48 8.44 10.65
N ASN A 150 -4.64 8.30 11.96
CA ASN A 150 -3.70 8.88 12.91
C ASN A 150 -2.73 7.80 13.34
N ILE A 151 -1.44 8.05 13.16
CA ILE A 151 -0.40 7.20 13.72
C ILE A 151 -0.12 7.72 15.12
N VAL A 152 -0.46 6.93 16.13
CA VAL A 152 -0.24 7.25 17.54
C VAL A 152 0.99 6.52 18.07
N PRO A 153 1.69 7.06 19.09
CA PRO A 153 2.86 6.41 19.67
C PRO A 153 2.67 4.95 20.09
#